data_AF-A0A074T9R5-F1
#
_entry.id   AF-A0A074T9R5-F1
#
_cell.length_a   1.000
_cell.length_b   1.000
_cell.length_c   1.000
_cell.angle_alpha   90.00
_cell.angle_beta   90.00
_cell.angle_gamma   90.00
#
_symmetry.space_group_name_H-M   'P 1'
#
loop_
_entity.id
_entity.type
_entity.pdbx_description
1 polymer ?
#
loop_
_entity_poly.entity_id
_entity_poly.type
_entity_poly.pdbx_seq_one_letter_code
_entity_poly.pdbx_strand_id
1 'polypeptide(L)'
;MNETIANDEITVAHLLAAAAGLVMAMHKTVEQADPGNRDQVASMLSHMHECLAVAGGTIATAADQLGCTDEFARAIQEGRDRAVRFHACAGMSGRA
;
A
#
# COMPACT_ATOMS: atom_id res chain seq x y z
N MET A 1 -20.35 27.86 -20.14
CA MET A 1 -20.55 26.62 -20.90
C MET A 1 -19.51 25.65 -20.39
N ASN A 2 -19.98 24.61 -19.71
CA ASN A 2 -19.19 23.67 -18.94
C ASN A 2 -18.19 22.94 -19.84
N GLU A 3 -16.92 22.95 -19.43
CA GLU A 3 -15.93 22.00 -19.91
C GLU A 3 -16.40 20.61 -19.50
N THR A 4 -16.82 19.84 -20.49
CA THR A 4 -17.05 18.41 -20.39
C THR A 4 -15.70 17.76 -20.08
N ILE A 5 -15.39 17.61 -18.79
CA ILE A 5 -14.33 16.71 -18.35
C ILE A 5 -14.73 15.34 -18.92
N ALA A 6 -13.97 14.88 -19.90
CA ALA A 6 -14.14 13.55 -20.47
C ALA A 6 -14.06 12.56 -19.30
N ASN A 7 -15.22 12.01 -18.94
CA ASN A 7 -15.33 10.96 -17.95
C ASN A 7 -14.84 9.67 -18.62
N ASP A 8 -13.53 9.59 -18.86
CA ASP A 8 -12.86 8.34 -19.18
C ASP A 8 -13.16 7.41 -18.01
N GLU A 9 -14.02 6.44 -18.25
CA GLU A 9 -14.52 5.53 -17.24
C GLU A 9 -13.31 4.79 -16.64
N ILE A 10 -12.96 5.14 -15.40
CA ILE A 10 -11.81 4.53 -14.73
C ILE A 10 -12.15 3.06 -14.50
N THR A 11 -11.60 2.20 -15.34
CA THR A 11 -11.78 0.75 -15.22
C THR A 11 -11.09 0.20 -13.98
N VAL A 12 -11.59 -0.93 -13.48
CA VAL A 12 -10.93 -1.73 -12.44
C VAL A 12 -9.46 -2.03 -12.79
N ALA A 13 -9.15 -2.25 -14.07
CA ALA A 13 -7.79 -2.49 -14.53
C ALA A 13 -6.88 -1.26 -14.31
N HIS A 14 -7.37 -0.05 -14.54
CA HIS A 14 -6.64 1.19 -14.26
C HIS A 14 -6.37 1.36 -12.75
N LEU A 15 -7.36 1.06 -11.91
CA LEU A 15 -7.22 1.09 -10.45
C LEU A 15 -6.14 0.10 -9.97
N LEU A 16 -6.19 -1.14 -10.45
CA LEU A 16 -5.20 -2.16 -10.09
C LEU A 16 -3.79 -1.81 -10.57
N ALA A 17 -3.66 -1.30 -11.79
CA ALA A 17 -2.37 -0.85 -12.33
C ALA A 17 -1.77 0.30 -11.51
N ALA A 18 -2.59 1.28 -11.10
CA ALA A 18 -2.17 2.38 -10.26
C ALA A 18 -1.68 1.90 -8.87
N ALA A 19 -2.44 1.00 -8.23
CA ALA A 19 -2.06 0.42 -6.95
C ALA A 19 -0.74 -0.39 -7.04
N ALA A 20 -0.58 -1.20 -8.08
CA ALA A 20 0.65 -1.96 -8.32
C ALA A 20 1.85 -1.03 -8.57
N GLY A 21 1.65 0.04 -9.35
CA GLY A 21 2.68 1.05 -9.61
C GLY A 21 3.17 1.74 -8.33
N LEU A 22 2.25 2.12 -7.44
CA LEU A 22 2.57 2.69 -6.13
C LEU A 22 3.40 1.71 -5.29
N VAL A 23 3.02 0.44 -5.24
CA VAL A 23 3.76 -0.59 -4.48
C VAL A 23 5.19 -0.77 -5.00
N MET A 24 5.38 -0.83 -6.32
CA MET A 24 6.71 -0.93 -6.92
C MET A 24 7.56 0.32 -6.64
N ALA A 25 6.95 1.51 -6.72
CA ALA A 25 7.65 2.76 -6.41
C ALA A 25 8.12 2.78 -4.96
N MET A 26 7.27 2.38 -4.01
CA MET A 26 7.63 2.27 -2.59
C MET A 26 8.77 1.28 -2.38
N HIS A 27 8.75 0.10 -3.01
CA HIS A 27 9.84 -0.87 -2.90
C HIS A 27 11.19 -0.26 -3.30
N LYS A 28 11.21 0.44 -4.44
CA LYS A 28 12.41 1.14 -4.93
C LYS A 28 12.87 2.23 -3.96
N THR A 29 11.95 2.97 -3.34
CA THR A 29 12.30 4.00 -2.35
C THR A 29 12.94 3.38 -1.11
N VAL A 30 12.44 2.22 -0.62
CA VAL A 30 13.08 1.48 0.49
C VAL A 30 14.50 1.08 0.13
N GLU A 31 14.73 0.54 -1.06
CA GLU A 31 16.06 0.10 -1.52
C GLU A 31 17.07 1.24 -1.61
N GLN A 32 16.60 2.47 -1.85
CA GLN A 32 17.44 3.66 -2.04
C GLN A 32 17.63 4.48 -0.75
N ALA A 33 16.94 4.13 0.34
CA ALA A 33 17.02 4.87 1.59
C ALA A 33 18.34 4.63 2.30
N ASP A 34 18.99 5.70 2.76
CA ASP A 34 20.14 5.58 3.66
C ASP A 34 19.64 5.33 5.09
N PRO A 35 19.88 4.15 5.69
CA PRO A 35 19.45 3.85 7.04
C PRO A 35 20.15 4.72 8.11
N GLY A 36 21.28 5.37 7.76
CA GLY A 36 21.96 6.33 8.61
C GLY A 36 21.28 7.71 8.65
N ASN A 37 20.44 8.02 7.67
CA ASN A 37 19.75 9.31 7.57
C ASN A 37 18.31 9.22 8.10
N ARG A 38 18.16 9.47 9.40
CA ARG A 38 16.87 9.34 10.11
C ARG A 38 15.76 10.22 9.53
N ASP A 39 16.07 11.43 9.08
CA ASP A 39 15.08 12.35 8.53
C ASP A 39 14.57 11.88 7.17
N GLN A 40 15.48 11.36 6.32
CA GLN A 40 15.11 10.74 5.06
C GLN A 40 14.21 9.52 5.29
N VAL A 41 14.57 8.66 6.24
CA VAL A 41 13.78 7.46 6.58
C VAL A 41 12.40 7.84 7.11
N ALA A 42 12.31 8.83 8.01
CA ALA A 42 11.02 9.27 8.56
C ALA A 42 10.11 9.89 7.49
N SER A 43 10.67 10.73 6.62
CA SER A 43 9.95 11.32 5.48
C SER A 43 9.47 10.23 4.50
N MET A 44 10.35 9.29 4.16
CA MET A 44 10.03 8.14 3.32
C MET A 44 8.89 7.31 3.91
N LEU A 45 8.97 6.93 5.19
CA LEU A 45 7.94 6.11 5.85
C LEU A 45 6.59 6.82 5.88
N SER A 46 6.59 8.14 6.10
CA SER A 46 5.36 8.95 6.07
C SER A 46 4.74 8.94 4.66
N HIS A 47 5.56 9.15 3.63
CA HIS A 47 5.09 9.10 2.24
C HIS A 47 4.59 7.71 1.84
N MET A 48 5.26 6.65 2.30
CA MET A 48 4.80 5.27 2.09
C MET A 48 3.45 5.00 2.75
N HIS A 49 3.22 5.55 3.95
CA HIS A 49 1.94 5.40 4.63
C HIS A 49 0.79 6.01 3.81
N GLU A 50 0.99 7.22 3.27
CA GLU A 50 0.02 7.88 2.39
C GLU A 50 -0.24 7.06 1.11
N CYS A 51 0.83 6.61 0.44
CA CYS A 51 0.74 5.79 -0.76
C CYS A 51 0.01 4.46 -0.51
N LEU A 52 0.27 3.80 0.63
CA LEU A 52 -0.43 2.58 1.03
C LEU A 52 -1.91 2.83 1.32
N ALA A 53 -2.27 3.96 1.92
CA ALA A 53 -3.67 4.32 2.15
C ALA A 53 -4.42 4.49 0.82
N VAL A 54 -3.82 5.19 -0.15
CA VAL A 54 -4.39 5.37 -1.50
C VAL A 54 -4.50 4.04 -2.24
N ALA A 55 -3.43 3.24 -2.26
CA ALA A 55 -3.45 1.92 -2.90
C ALA A 55 -4.47 0.98 -2.25
N GLY A 56 -4.58 0.98 -0.93
CA GLY A 56 -5.56 0.20 -0.17
C GLY A 56 -7.00 0.58 -0.52
N GLY A 57 -7.33 1.88 -0.54
CA GLY A 57 -8.66 2.36 -0.94
C GLY A 57 -9.02 2.06 -2.40
N THR A 58 -8.00 2.10 -3.28
CA THR A 58 -8.13 1.76 -4.70
C THR A 58 -8.46 0.28 -4.88
N ILE A 59 -7.74 -0.61 -4.19
CA ILE A 59 -7.99 -2.05 -4.23
C ILE A 59 -9.34 -2.39 -3.57
N ALA A 60 -9.71 -1.72 -2.49
CA ALA A 60 -11.01 -1.93 -1.85
C ALA A 60 -12.17 -1.59 -2.78
N THR A 61 -12.07 -0.47 -3.52
CA THR A 61 -13.05 -0.09 -4.55
C THR A 61 -13.11 -1.13 -5.67
N ALA A 62 -11.96 -1.63 -6.14
CA ALA A 62 -11.91 -2.68 -7.15
C ALA A 62 -12.53 -4.00 -6.66
N ALA A 63 -12.28 -4.39 -5.41
CA ALA A 63 -12.83 -5.60 -4.81
C ALA A 63 -14.37 -5.54 -4.70
N ASP A 64 -14.91 -4.37 -4.35
CA ASP A 64 -16.36 -4.13 -4.35
C ASP A 64 -16.97 -4.28 -5.76
N GLN A 65 -16.37 -3.65 -6.77
CA GLN A 65 -16.83 -3.73 -8.16
C GLN A 65 -16.74 -5.14 -8.75
N LEU A 66 -15.78 -5.95 -8.30
CA LEU A 66 -15.61 -7.33 -8.75
C LEU A 66 -16.38 -8.35 -7.91
N GLY A 67 -17.02 -7.94 -6.81
CA GLY A 67 -17.71 -8.84 -5.89
C GLY A 67 -16.78 -9.75 -5.08
N CYS A 68 -15.53 -9.33 -4.85
CA CYS A 68 -14.49 -10.09 -4.14
C CYS A 68 -14.16 -9.49 -2.76
N THR A 69 -15.14 -8.88 -2.10
CA THR A 69 -14.96 -8.17 -0.82
C THR A 69 -14.55 -9.11 0.32
N ASP A 70 -15.05 -10.35 0.33
CA ASP A 70 -14.70 -11.37 1.33
C ASP A 70 -13.24 -11.82 1.18
N GLU A 71 -12.77 -12.05 -0.04
CA GLU A 71 -11.37 -12.37 -0.32
C GLU A 71 -10.44 -11.21 0.06
N PHE A 72 -10.87 -9.98 -0.23
CA PHE A 72 -10.13 -8.79 0.17
C PHE A 72 -10.06 -8.65 1.69
N ALA A 73 -11.17 -8.84 2.41
CA ALA A 73 -11.21 -8.82 3.86
C ALA A 73 -10.29 -9.90 4.47
N ARG A 74 -10.29 -11.11 3.91
CA ARG A 74 -9.37 -12.18 4.31
C ARG A 74 -7.91 -11.77 4.09
N ALA A 75 -7.57 -11.20 2.94
CA ALA A 75 -6.21 -10.75 2.65
C ALA A 75 -5.73 -9.64 3.61
N ILE A 76 -6.61 -8.72 4.00
CA ILE A 76 -6.33 -7.71 5.02
C ILE A 76 -6.04 -8.36 6.37
N GLN A 77 -6.86 -9.34 6.77
CA GLN A 77 -6.66 -10.04 8.04
C GLN A 77 -5.33 -10.81 8.07
N GLU A 78 -5.01 -11.54 7.01
CA GLU A 78 -3.71 -12.22 6.88
C GLU A 78 -2.53 -11.24 6.95
N GLY A 79 -2.68 -10.05 6.35
CA GLY A 79 -1.69 -8.98 6.43
C GLY A 79 -1.48 -8.49 7.87
N ARG A 80 -2.58 -8.25 8.61
CA ARG A 80 -2.53 -7.88 10.03
C ARG A 80 -1.86 -8.95 10.86
N ASP A 81 -2.20 -10.22 10.65
CA ASP A 81 -1.61 -11.33 11.38
C ASP A 81 -0.09 -11.42 11.12
N ARG A 82 0.36 -11.20 9.88
CA ARG A 82 1.79 -11.13 9.54
C ARG A 82 2.48 -9.97 10.26
N ALA A 83 1.88 -8.78 10.28
CA ALA A 83 2.43 -7.62 10.97
C ALA A 83 2.54 -7.85 12.49
N VAL A 84 1.51 -8.45 13.10
CA VAL A 84 1.52 -8.83 14.52
C VAL A 84 2.65 -9.82 14.82
N ARG A 85 2.81 -10.88 14.00
CA ARG A 85 3.91 -11.85 14.16
C ARG A 85 5.27 -11.20 14.03
N PHE A 86 5.46 -10.31 13.05
CA PHE A 86 6.70 -9.58 12.88
C PHE A 86 7.03 -8.73 14.11
N HIS A 87 6.04 -8.03 14.66
CA HIS A 87 6.22 -7.21 15.86
C HIS A 87 6.52 -8.05 17.10
N ALA A 88 5.91 -9.24 17.22
CA ALA A 88 6.23 -10.19 18.28
C ALA A 88 7.70 -10.67 18.22
N CYS A 89 8.30 -10.75 17.03
CA CYS A 89 9.71 -11.12 16.84
C CYS A 89 10.69 -9.94 17.01
N ALA A 90 10.22 -8.69 16.95
CA ALA A 90 11.07 -7.49 16.98
C ALA A 90 11.83 -7.26 18.31
N GLY A 91 11.53 -8.04 19.35
CA GLY A 91 12.25 -8.05 20.63
C GLY A 91 13.19 -9.25 20.83
N MET A 92 13.32 -10.16 19.85
CA MET A 92 14.16 -11.37 19.98
C MET A 92 15.62 -11.18 19.51
N SER A 93 15.94 -10.06 18.88
CA SER A 93 17.34 -9.68 18.57
C SER A 93 18.03 -9.18 19.84
N GLY A 94 18.51 -10.09 20.69
CA GLY A 94 19.25 -9.69 21.89
C GLY A 94 19.72 -10.76 22.86
N ARG A 95 19.67 -12.06 22.51
CA ARG A 95 20.32 -13.14 23.29
C ARG A 95 20.72 -14.31 22.38
N ALA A 96 21.86 -14.19 21.72
CA ALA A 96 22.67 -15.30 21.23
C ALA A 96 24.14 -14.89 21.33
#